data_AF-A0AA88IBY7-F1
#
_entry.id   AF-A0AA88IBY7-F1
#
_cell.length_a   1.000
_cell.length_b   1.000
_cell.length_c   1.000
_cell.angle_alpha   90.00
_cell.angle_beta   90.00
_cell.angle_gamma   90.00
#
_symmetry.space_group_name_H-M   'P 1'
#
loop_
_entity.id
_entity.type
_entity.pdbx_description
1 polymer ?
#
loop_
_entity_poly.entity_id
_entity_poly.type
_entity_poly.pdbx_seq_one_letter_code
_entity_poly.pdbx_strand_id
1 'polypeptide(L)'
;MNGALVSAIITLQYQTRYYRIIVETIKLCGAQNIPLRGHRDDGKLDNQGPNVVAAENDGNFRHLLRYRVQGGDSLLQRLVETAPRNAKYTSKQIQNELIGTIGELIKSETVRKVNTARVWCLIADETTDKQTRELMVVACRYDYKSEKGYVIREDPVAIFDAFQTSSGLSEDEENNTI
;
A
#
# COMPACT_ATOMS: atom_id res chain seq x y z
N MET A 1 39.97 3.77 -2.69
CA MET A 1 38.63 3.62 -3.31
C MET A 1 38.48 4.69 -4.37
N ASN A 2 38.22 4.31 -5.63
CA ASN A 2 38.04 5.28 -6.72
C ASN A 2 36.81 6.16 -6.47
N GLY A 3 36.91 7.46 -6.79
CA GLY A 3 35.84 8.43 -6.54
C GLY A 3 34.48 8.08 -7.18
N ALA A 4 34.50 7.35 -8.30
CA ALA A 4 33.30 6.83 -8.94
C ALA A 4 32.56 5.78 -8.07
N LEU A 5 33.31 4.92 -7.38
CA LEU A 5 32.76 3.87 -6.51
C LEU A 5 32.12 4.49 -5.26
N VAL A 6 32.78 5.50 -4.68
CA VAL A 6 32.24 6.28 -3.56
C VAL A 6 30.96 7.03 -3.98
N SER A 7 30.96 7.68 -5.15
CA SER A 7 29.78 8.36 -5.69
C SER A 7 28.60 7.42 -5.97
N ALA A 8 28.86 6.22 -6.50
CA ALA A 8 27.84 5.21 -6.74
C ALA A 8 27.21 4.67 -5.44
N ILE A 9 28.04 4.35 -4.43
CA ILE A 9 27.57 3.91 -3.10
C ILE A 9 26.71 4.98 -2.45
N ILE A 10 27.15 6.23 -2.49
CA ILE A 10 26.40 7.37 -1.97
C ILE A 10 25.04 7.44 -2.69
N THR A 11 25.04 7.45 -4.02
CA THR A 11 23.80 7.52 -4.83
C THR A 11 22.82 6.41 -4.48
N LEU A 12 23.30 5.16 -4.33
CA LEU A 12 22.47 4.02 -3.93
C LEU A 12 21.87 4.20 -2.52
N GLN A 13 22.68 4.63 -1.55
CA GLN A 13 22.19 4.91 -0.20
C GLN A 13 21.11 6.00 -0.20
N TYR A 14 21.28 7.04 -1.01
CA TYR A 14 20.28 8.10 -1.18
C TYR A 14 18.96 7.57 -1.74
N GLN A 15 19.01 6.74 -2.80
CA GLN A 15 17.81 6.14 -3.40
C GLN A 15 17.06 5.22 -2.42
N THR A 16 17.78 4.38 -1.67
CA THR A 16 17.18 3.49 -0.66
C THR A 16 16.46 4.28 0.44
N ARG A 17 17.08 5.37 0.92
CA ARG A 17 16.45 6.21 1.96
C ARG A 17 15.19 6.91 1.45
N TYR A 18 15.17 7.31 0.18
CA TYR A 18 14.00 7.93 -0.41
C TYR A 18 12.85 6.95 -0.61
N TYR A 19 13.14 5.77 -1.17
CA TYR A 19 12.18 4.69 -1.32
C TYR A 19 11.51 4.36 0.02
N ARG A 20 12.30 4.35 1.10
CA ARG A 20 11.78 4.16 2.46
C ARG A 20 10.75 5.23 2.86
N ILE A 21 11.00 6.51 2.59
CA ILE A 21 10.04 7.61 2.88
C ILE A 21 8.72 7.40 2.15
N ILE A 22 8.78 6.96 0.89
CA ILE A 22 7.61 6.69 0.05
C ILE A 22 6.80 5.52 0.63
N VAL A 23 7.46 4.40 0.90
CA VAL A 23 6.82 3.21 1.49
C VAL A 23 6.22 3.52 2.87
N GLU A 24 6.93 4.25 3.73
CA GLU A 24 6.42 4.65 5.04
C GLU A 24 5.18 5.55 4.94
N THR A 25 5.15 6.47 3.98
CA THR A 25 3.98 7.33 3.75
C THR A 25 2.79 6.50 3.27
N ILE A 26 2.98 5.55 2.35
CA ILE A 26 1.92 4.62 1.91
C ILE A 26 1.41 3.78 3.08
N LYS A 27 2.32 3.23 3.89
CA LYS A 27 1.97 2.44 5.09
C LYS A 27 1.21 3.27 6.12
N LEU A 28 1.60 4.53 6.33
CA LEU A 28 0.90 5.44 7.22
C LEU A 28 -0.54 5.64 6.74
N CYS A 29 -0.72 5.92 5.45
CA CYS A 29 -2.05 6.09 4.88
C CYS A 29 -2.91 4.84 5.08
N GLY A 30 -2.37 3.65 4.78
CA GLY A 30 -3.09 2.38 4.99
C GLY A 30 -3.43 2.12 6.46
N ALA A 31 -2.48 2.35 7.38
CA ALA A 31 -2.66 2.09 8.81
C ALA A 31 -3.66 3.04 9.48
N GLN A 32 -3.83 4.26 8.94
CA GLN A 32 -4.73 5.28 9.48
C GLN A 32 -6.03 5.42 8.68
N ASN A 33 -6.26 4.55 7.69
CA ASN A 33 -7.40 4.65 6.77
C ASN A 33 -7.50 6.02 6.07
N ILE A 34 -6.36 6.60 5.69
CA ILE A 34 -6.29 7.88 4.96
C ILE A 34 -6.27 7.57 3.46
N PRO A 35 -7.20 8.12 2.66
CA PRO A 35 -7.19 7.95 1.21
C PRO A 35 -5.88 8.46 0.60
N LEU A 36 -5.20 7.68 -0.25
CA LEU A 36 -3.93 8.13 -0.83
C LEU A 36 -4.09 9.23 -1.88
N ARG A 37 -5.08 9.08 -2.77
CA ARG A 37 -5.18 9.82 -4.05
C ARG A 37 -6.14 11.00 -3.97
N GLY A 38 -5.87 12.00 -4.80
CA GLY A 38 -6.74 13.13 -5.08
C GLY A 38 -7.30 13.08 -6.50
N HIS A 39 -7.81 14.21 -6.97
CA HIS A 39 -8.30 14.37 -8.34
C HIS A 39 -7.18 14.30 -9.39
N ARG A 40 -6.01 14.91 -9.10
CA ARG A 40 -4.82 14.87 -9.97
C ARG A 40 -3.55 14.59 -9.18
N ASP A 41 -3.19 13.32 -9.05
CA ASP A 41 -2.03 12.85 -8.28
C ASP A 41 -0.75 12.61 -9.14
N ASP A 42 -0.65 13.28 -10.28
CA ASP A 42 0.50 13.25 -11.20
C ASP A 42 1.28 14.58 -11.23
N GLY A 43 2.31 14.66 -12.07
CA GLY A 43 3.13 15.86 -12.20
C GLY A 43 4.18 16.07 -11.10
N LYS A 44 4.87 17.21 -11.16
CA LYS A 44 5.96 17.55 -10.22
C LYS A 44 5.39 17.75 -8.82
N LEU A 45 6.04 17.17 -7.81
CA LEU A 45 5.86 17.61 -6.42
C LEU A 45 6.43 19.02 -6.31
N ASP A 46 5.59 19.94 -5.88
CA ASP A 46 5.98 21.30 -5.57
C ASP A 46 6.43 21.40 -4.11
N ASN A 47 7.43 22.24 -3.86
CA ASN A 47 7.97 22.49 -2.52
C ASN A 47 7.29 23.70 -1.84
N GLN A 48 6.09 24.08 -2.28
CA GLN A 48 5.40 25.26 -1.71
C GLN A 48 4.82 25.01 -0.30
N GLY A 49 5.04 23.82 0.26
CA GLY A 49 4.57 23.42 1.60
C GLY A 49 3.13 22.92 1.60
N PRO A 50 2.68 22.25 2.67
CA PRO A 50 1.35 21.65 2.76
C PRO A 50 0.23 22.69 2.83
N ASN A 51 0.52 23.92 3.27
CA ASN A 51 -0.48 24.99 3.39
C ASN A 51 -0.83 25.65 2.06
N VAL A 52 -0.11 25.34 0.98
CA VAL A 52 -0.47 25.78 -0.35
C VAL A 52 -1.44 24.77 -0.94
N VAL A 53 -2.68 25.23 -1.14
CA VAL A 53 -3.69 24.48 -1.87
C VAL A 53 -3.19 24.41 -3.31
N ALA A 54 -2.72 23.23 -3.73
CA ALA A 54 -2.48 22.96 -5.14
C ALA A 54 -3.76 23.33 -5.92
N ALA A 55 -3.61 23.93 -7.10
CA ALA A 55 -4.75 24.39 -7.90
C ALA A 55 -5.83 23.30 -8.10
N GLU A 56 -5.43 22.04 -8.01
CA GLU A 56 -6.29 20.86 -7.94
C GLU A 56 -5.80 19.92 -6.82
N ASN A 57 -6.72 19.21 -6.17
CA ASN A 57 -6.40 18.24 -5.12
C ASN A 57 -5.53 17.10 -5.68
N ASP A 58 -4.27 17.01 -5.25
CA ASP A 58 -3.31 15.99 -5.68
C ASP A 58 -3.15 14.81 -4.71
N GLY A 59 -3.95 14.77 -3.66
CA GLY A 59 -4.08 13.63 -2.75
C GLY A 59 -3.21 13.70 -1.50
N ASN A 60 -3.64 12.96 -0.46
CA ASN A 60 -3.00 13.00 0.84
C ASN A 60 -1.56 12.47 0.81
N PHE A 61 -1.25 11.52 -0.07
CA PHE A 61 0.12 11.02 -0.22
C PHE A 61 1.10 12.17 -0.55
N ARG A 62 0.76 13.01 -1.54
CA ARG A 62 1.61 14.13 -1.96
C ARG A 62 1.63 15.24 -0.93
N HIS A 63 0.49 15.47 -0.27
CA HIS A 63 0.39 16.42 0.83
C HIS A 63 1.27 16.04 2.03
N LEU A 64 1.31 14.75 2.40
CA LEU A 64 2.16 14.23 3.49
C LEU A 64 3.65 14.35 3.15
N LEU A 65 4.03 14.20 1.88
CA LEU A 65 5.41 14.46 1.45
C LEU A 65 5.79 15.93 1.60
N ARG A 66 4.91 16.87 1.20
CA ARG A 66 5.13 18.31 1.44
C ARG A 66 5.22 18.63 2.93
N TYR A 67 4.38 18.00 3.75
CA TYR A 67 4.43 18.14 5.21
C TYR A 67 5.77 17.68 5.79
N ARG A 68 6.31 16.53 5.35
CA ARG A 68 7.65 16.06 5.75
C ARG A 68 8.76 17.04 5.35
N VAL A 69 8.71 17.59 4.13
CA VAL A 69 9.67 18.62 3.68
C VAL A 69 9.60 19.85 4.58
N GLN A 70 8.40 20.36 4.88
CA GLN A 70 8.23 21.50 5.78
C GLN A 70 8.73 21.20 7.19
N GLY A 71 8.57 19.96 7.65
CA GLY A 71 9.09 19.47 8.93
C GLY A 71 10.62 19.32 8.99
N GLY A 72 11.36 19.71 7.94
CA GLY A 72 12.82 19.70 7.92
C GLY A 72 13.46 18.45 7.30
N ASP A 73 12.71 17.63 6.56
CA ASP A 73 13.27 16.52 5.80
C ASP A 73 14.07 17.02 4.58
N SER A 74 15.30 17.46 4.85
CA SER A 74 16.26 17.99 3.86
C SER A 74 16.62 16.98 2.77
N LEU A 75 16.54 15.68 3.07
CA LEU A 75 16.75 14.61 2.11
C LEU A 75 15.61 14.58 1.09
N LEU A 76 14.37 14.56 1.58
CA LEU A 76 13.18 14.61 0.73
C LEU A 76 13.16 15.90 -0.09
N GLN A 77 13.48 17.04 0.52
CA GLN A 77 13.54 18.34 -0.14
C GLN A 77 14.49 18.32 -1.34
N ARG A 78 15.75 17.91 -1.12
CA ARG A 78 16.77 17.82 -2.16
C ARG A 78 16.31 16.92 -3.31
N LEU A 79 15.68 15.80 -3.00
CA LEU A 79 15.21 14.86 -4.02
C LEU A 79 14.04 15.40 -4.83
N VAL A 80 13.10 16.11 -4.21
CA VAL A 80 12.02 16.77 -4.96
C VAL A 80 12.60 17.77 -5.97
N GLU A 81 13.66 18.49 -5.58
CA GLU A 81 14.32 19.52 -6.39
C GLU A 81 15.23 18.93 -7.48
N THR A 82 16.08 17.95 -7.13
CA THR A 82 17.18 17.49 -8.00
C THR A 82 16.98 16.12 -8.61
N ALA A 83 16.04 15.30 -8.13
CA ALA A 83 15.92 13.93 -8.63
C ALA A 83 15.39 13.90 -10.08
N PRO A 84 15.98 13.07 -10.96
CA PRO A 84 15.45 12.85 -12.29
C PRO A 84 14.05 12.21 -12.22
N ARG A 85 13.23 12.41 -13.26
CA ARG A 85 11.80 12.07 -13.27
C ARG A 85 11.51 10.60 -12.92
N ASN A 86 12.42 9.69 -13.27
CA ASN A 86 12.35 8.25 -13.01
C ASN A 86 12.70 7.85 -11.56
N ALA A 87 13.32 8.72 -10.78
CA ALA A 87 13.76 8.42 -9.40
C ALA A 87 12.83 9.00 -8.33
N LYS A 88 11.64 9.50 -8.72
CA LYS A 88 10.71 10.18 -7.80
C LYS A 88 9.68 9.26 -7.15
N TYR A 89 9.58 7.97 -7.52
CA TYR A 89 8.66 6.95 -6.93
C TYR A 89 7.24 7.42 -6.53
N THR A 90 6.75 8.48 -7.16
CA THR A 90 5.53 9.22 -6.79
C THR A 90 4.45 9.08 -7.84
N SER A 91 4.74 8.38 -8.94
CA SER A 91 3.75 8.09 -9.98
C SER A 91 2.69 7.12 -9.45
N LYS A 92 1.50 7.19 -10.05
CA LYS A 92 0.38 6.30 -9.70
C LYS A 92 0.73 4.83 -9.87
N GLN A 93 1.47 4.53 -10.94
CA GLN A 93 1.93 3.19 -11.27
C GLN A 93 2.83 2.62 -10.16
N ILE A 94 3.87 3.35 -9.76
CA ILE A 94 4.78 2.90 -8.71
C ILE A 94 4.03 2.74 -7.38
N GLN A 95 3.14 3.68 -7.04
CA GLN A 95 2.30 3.53 -5.84
C GLN A 95 1.46 2.25 -5.88
N ASN A 96 0.85 1.91 -7.01
CA ASN A 96 0.07 0.68 -7.15
C ASN A 96 0.94 -0.58 -7.02
N GLU A 97 2.12 -0.59 -7.66
CA GLU A 97 3.09 -1.69 -7.53
C GLU A 97 3.53 -1.88 -6.06
N LEU A 98 3.77 -0.77 -5.35
CA LEU A 98 4.11 -0.79 -3.93
C LEU A 98 2.97 -1.30 -3.07
N ILE A 99 1.74 -0.84 -3.30
CA ILE A 99 0.56 -1.32 -2.57
C ILE A 99 0.36 -2.82 -2.80
N GLY A 100 0.47 -3.28 -4.05
CA GLY A 100 0.39 -4.69 -4.39
C GLY A 100 1.47 -5.50 -3.68
N THR A 101 2.73 -5.05 -3.73
CA THR A 101 3.86 -5.70 -3.04
C THR A 101 3.65 -5.77 -1.53
N ILE A 102 3.20 -4.68 -0.90
CA ILE A 102 2.87 -4.65 0.53
C ILE A 102 1.75 -5.66 0.84
N GLY A 103 0.71 -5.71 0.01
CA GLY A 103 -0.39 -6.66 0.14
C GLY A 103 0.09 -8.12 0.05
N GLU A 104 0.94 -8.45 -0.93
CA GLU A 104 1.51 -9.79 -1.06
C GLU A 104 2.38 -10.18 0.13
N LEU A 105 3.18 -9.26 0.67
CA LEU A 105 4.00 -9.49 1.85
C LEU A 105 3.14 -9.76 3.09
N ILE A 106 2.06 -8.98 3.28
CA ILE A 106 1.11 -9.19 4.37
C ILE A 106 0.46 -10.57 4.23
N LYS A 107 -0.07 -10.91 3.05
CA LYS A 107 -0.68 -12.22 2.80
C LYS A 107 0.29 -13.37 3.04
N SER A 108 1.51 -13.27 2.52
CA SER A 108 2.55 -14.29 2.70
C SER A 108 2.87 -14.53 4.18
N GLU A 109 2.96 -13.45 4.96
CA GLU A 109 3.20 -13.54 6.40
C GLU A 109 1.99 -14.12 7.15
N THR A 110 0.76 -13.78 6.75
CA THR A 110 -0.46 -14.39 7.30
C THR A 110 -0.49 -15.89 7.02
N VAL A 111 -0.26 -16.31 5.78
CA VAL A 111 -0.19 -17.74 5.39
C VAL A 111 0.89 -18.46 6.19
N ARG A 112 2.07 -17.86 6.34
CA ARG A 112 3.15 -18.43 7.16
C ARG A 112 2.70 -18.66 8.60
N LYS A 113 2.00 -17.71 9.23
CA LYS A 113 1.50 -17.83 10.60
C LYS A 113 0.40 -18.90 10.70
N VAL A 114 -0.55 -18.92 9.78
CA VAL A 114 -1.64 -19.90 9.73
C VAL A 114 -1.08 -21.32 9.58
N ASN A 115 -0.07 -21.53 8.72
CA ASN A 115 0.57 -22.84 8.55
C ASN A 115 1.32 -23.33 9.80
N THR A 116 1.67 -22.43 10.72
CA THR A 116 2.27 -22.78 12.02
C THR A 116 1.25 -22.91 13.15
N ALA A 117 -0.02 -22.59 12.89
CA ALA A 117 -1.09 -22.68 13.86
C ALA A 117 -1.47 -24.15 14.09
N ARG A 118 -2.00 -24.45 15.28
CA ARG A 118 -2.51 -25.79 15.61
C ARG A 118 -3.92 -25.96 15.08
N VAL A 119 -4.71 -24.89 15.13
CA VAL A 119 -6.08 -24.83 14.66
C VAL A 119 -6.30 -23.51 13.93
N TRP A 120 -7.00 -23.58 12.81
CA TRP A 120 -7.41 -22.42 12.04
C TRP A 120 -8.73 -22.67 11.32
N CYS A 121 -9.43 -21.60 11.02
CA CYS A 121 -10.59 -21.59 10.14
C CYS A 121 -10.63 -20.30 9.32
N LEU A 122 -11.44 -20.31 8.26
CA LEU A 122 -11.84 -19.09 7.57
C LEU A 122 -13.12 -18.57 8.19
N ILE A 123 -13.17 -17.27 8.40
CA ILE A 123 -14.38 -16.53 8.71
C ILE A 123 -14.64 -15.53 7.58
N ALA A 124 -15.90 -15.31 7.27
CA ALA A 124 -16.31 -14.31 6.31
C ALA A 124 -17.40 -13.45 6.94
N ASP A 125 -17.35 -12.15 6.67
CA ASP A 125 -18.39 -11.20 7.05
C ASP A 125 -18.78 -10.37 5.84
N GLU A 126 -20.07 -10.05 5.74
CA GLU A 126 -20.64 -9.35 4.59
C GLU A 126 -21.33 -8.07 5.03
N THR A 127 -21.10 -6.99 4.29
CA THR A 127 -21.78 -5.72 4.49
C THR A 127 -22.38 -5.20 3.20
N THR A 128 -23.65 -4.80 3.25
CA THR A 128 -24.34 -4.18 2.12
C THR A 128 -24.33 -2.67 2.27
N ASP A 129 -23.79 -1.96 1.28
CA ASP A 129 -23.80 -0.50 1.27
C ASP A 129 -25.15 0.08 0.81
N LYS A 130 -25.29 1.42 0.90
CA LYS A 130 -26.52 2.13 0.49
C LYS A 130 -26.79 2.07 -1.02
N GLN A 131 -25.82 1.68 -1.83
CA GLN A 131 -25.93 1.47 -3.27
C GLN A 131 -26.14 -0.02 -3.60
N THR A 132 -26.57 -0.81 -2.62
CA THR A 132 -26.81 -2.26 -2.73
C THR A 132 -25.58 -3.04 -3.22
N ARG A 133 -24.37 -2.55 -2.93
CA ARG A 133 -23.14 -3.32 -3.14
C ARG A 133 -22.85 -4.14 -1.92
N GLU A 134 -22.69 -5.44 -2.11
CA GLU A 134 -22.29 -6.39 -1.09
C GLU A 134 -20.77 -6.54 -1.10
N LEU A 135 -20.12 -6.13 -0.01
CA LEU A 135 -18.71 -6.34 0.21
C LEU A 135 -18.51 -7.46 1.24
N MET A 136 -17.80 -8.50 0.82
CA MET A 136 -17.44 -9.64 1.68
C MET A 136 -15.97 -9.56 2.06
N VAL A 137 -15.67 -9.63 3.35
CA VAL A 137 -14.32 -9.72 3.89
C VAL A 137 -14.08 -11.16 4.35
N VAL A 138 -13.03 -11.79 3.85
CA VAL A 138 -12.57 -13.10 4.31
C VAL A 138 -11.34 -12.93 5.18
N ALA A 139 -11.35 -13.53 6.37
CA ALA A 139 -10.24 -13.51 7.31
C ALA A 139 -9.89 -14.92 7.79
N CYS A 140 -8.60 -15.16 8.04
CA CYS A 140 -8.13 -16.36 8.73
C CYS A 140 -8.22 -16.15 10.23
N ARG A 141 -8.94 -17.02 10.94
CA ARG A 141 -8.96 -17.08 12.40
C ARG A 141 -8.12 -18.26 12.88
N TYR A 142 -7.11 -18.03 13.71
CA TYR A 142 -6.15 -19.06 14.10
C TYR A 142 -5.51 -18.82 15.46
N ASP A 143 -4.99 -19.88 16.08
CA ASP A 143 -4.19 -19.76 17.31
C ASP A 143 -2.73 -19.40 16.98
N TYR A 144 -2.19 -18.40 17.70
CA TYR A 144 -0.83 -17.90 17.49
C TYR A 144 -0.04 -17.95 18.80
N LYS A 145 1.13 -18.60 18.76
CA LYS A 145 2.03 -18.67 19.91
C LYS A 145 2.80 -17.35 20.07
N SER A 146 2.42 -16.56 21.07
CA SER A 146 3.16 -15.37 21.50
C SER A 146 4.10 -15.67 22.67
N GLU A 147 4.92 -14.70 23.07
CA GLU A 147 5.76 -14.79 24.27
C GLU A 147 4.95 -15.02 25.55
N LYS A 148 3.70 -14.56 25.60
CA LYS A 148 2.80 -14.67 26.76
C LYS A 148 1.86 -15.89 26.71
N GLY A 149 2.06 -16.78 25.73
CA GLY A 149 1.19 -17.92 25.47
C GLY A 149 0.41 -17.80 24.16
N TYR A 150 -0.58 -18.67 23.98
CA TYR A 150 -1.41 -18.69 22.77
C TYR A 150 -2.46 -17.58 22.81
N VAL A 151 -2.59 -16.87 21.69
CA VAL A 151 -3.63 -15.86 21.45
C VAL A 151 -4.39 -16.21 20.19
N ILE A 152 -5.68 -15.85 20.12
CA ILE A 152 -6.45 -15.95 18.89
C ILE A 152 -6.18 -14.71 18.04
N ARG A 153 -5.90 -14.92 16.75
CA ARG A 153 -5.77 -13.85 15.76
C ARG A 153 -6.81 -14.01 14.66
N GLU A 154 -7.18 -12.88 14.09
CA GLU A 154 -8.05 -12.75 12.93
C GLU A 154 -7.38 -11.79 11.94
N ASP A 155 -6.92 -12.33 10.82
CA ASP A 155 -6.17 -11.58 9.82
C ASP A 155 -6.93 -11.61 8.49
N PRO A 156 -7.42 -10.45 7.99
CA PRO A 156 -8.06 -10.37 6.68
C PRO A 156 -7.10 -10.83 5.58
N VAL A 157 -7.59 -11.68 4.68
CA VAL A 157 -6.83 -12.21 3.54
C VAL A 157 -7.36 -11.72 2.21
N ALA A 158 -8.65 -11.36 2.14
CA ALA A 158 -9.25 -10.82 0.93
C ALA A 158 -10.53 -10.02 1.22
N ILE A 159 -10.85 -9.13 0.29
CA ILE A 159 -12.10 -8.37 0.24
C ILE A 159 -12.63 -8.49 -1.19
N PHE A 160 -13.91 -8.83 -1.34
CA PHE A 160 -14.56 -9.04 -2.62
C PHE A 160 -15.85 -8.24 -2.70
N ASP A 161 -16.19 -7.80 -3.91
CA ASP A 161 -17.56 -7.41 -4.25
C ASP A 161 -18.32 -8.69 -4.62
N ALA A 162 -19.29 -9.07 -3.79
CA ALA A 162 -19.98 -10.37 -3.89
C ALA A 162 -20.82 -10.47 -5.18
N PHE A 163 -21.40 -9.36 -5.65
CA PHE A 163 -22.15 -9.30 -6.89
C PHE A 163 -21.24 -9.42 -8.13
N GLN A 164 -20.09 -8.74 -8.14
CA GLN A 164 -19.16 -8.87 -9.26
C GLN A 164 -18.58 -10.28 -9.35
N THR A 165 -18.29 -10.91 -8.21
CA THR A 165 -17.64 -12.22 -8.17
C THR A 165 -18.59 -13.37 -8.57
N SER A 166 -19.89 -13.25 -8.27
CA SER A 166 -20.90 -14.26 -8.67
C SER A 166 -21.17 -14.26 -10.17
N SER A 167 -21.11 -13.11 -10.84
CA SER A 167 -21.31 -13.04 -12.30
C SER A 167 -20.26 -13.81 -13.11
N GLY A 168 -19.00 -13.81 -12.66
CA GLY A 168 -17.91 -14.56 -13.33
C GLY A 168 -17.97 -16.08 -13.13
N LEU A 169 -18.68 -16.57 -12.11
CA LEU A 169 -18.89 -18.02 -11.89
C LEU A 169 -20.02 -18.58 -12.78
N SER A 170 -20.86 -17.73 -13.37
CA SER A 170 -21.96 -18.15 -14.23
C SER A 170 -21.57 -18.39 -15.69
N GLU A 171 -20.39 -17.93 -16.13
CA GLU A 171 -19.97 -18.03 -17.54
C GLU A 171 -19.17 -19.31 -17.88
N ASP A 172 -18.74 -20.08 -16.87
CA ASP A 172 -17.84 -21.24 -17.08
C ASP A 172 -18.53 -22.62 -17.08
N GLU A 173 -19.85 -22.72 -16.83
CA GLU A 173 -20.55 -24.03 -16.75
C GLU A 173 -21.46 -24.38 -17.96
N GLU A 174 -21.71 -23.48 -18.92
CA GLU A 174 -22.64 -23.77 -20.03
C GLU A 174 -22.01 -24.38 -21.31
N ASN A 175 -20.68 -24.52 -21.39
CA ASN A 175 -20.00 -24.90 -22.66
C ASN A 175 -19.46 -26.33 -22.74
N ASN A 176 -19.95 -27.30 -21.95
CA ASN A 176 -19.48 -28.68 -22.07
C ASN A 176 -20.59 -29.74 -22.03
N THR A 177 -21.56 -29.64 -22.93
CA THR A 177 -22.41 -30.79 -23.31
C THR A 177 -22.72 -30.75 -24.80
N ILE A 178 -22.01 -31.59 -25.57
CA ILE A 178 -22.47 -32.12 -26.87
C ILE A 178 -22.86 -33.56 -26.64
#